data_AF-A0A7R9KUB0-F1
#
_entry.id   AF-A0A7R9KUB0-F1
#
_cell.length_a   1.000
_cell.length_b   1.000
_cell.length_c   1.000
_cell.angle_alpha   90.00
_cell.angle_beta   90.00
_cell.angle_gamma   90.00
#
_symmetry.space_group_name_H-M   'P 1'
#
loop_
_entity.id
_entity.type
_entity.pdbx_description
1 polymer ?
#
loop_
_entity_poly.entity_id
_entity_poly.type
_entity_poly.pdbx_seq_one_letter_code
_entity_poly.pdbx_strand_id
1 'polypeptide(L)'
;MLVTQKVRKEVKHKAMSSEYVFTNDTPVVQLDAEIAFNGLTDEEKLYAHYLSKSCWFGSIVCLFQTSPESPLIFTLFRRLFAEQSVEELKVLAQSVAQFEDNEWRALLVYLSAFLSNMGNYRSFGDSKFIPDLSANKMDAFVRNS
;
A
#
# COMPACT_ATOMS: atom_id res chain seq x y z
N MET A 1 41.11 -7.19 -12.04
CA MET A 1 40.43 -6.36 -11.02
C MET A 1 40.01 -5.00 -11.60
N LEU A 2 39.30 -4.94 -12.73
CA LEU A 2 38.84 -3.67 -13.34
C LEU A 2 37.58 -3.78 -14.22
N VAL A 3 36.92 -4.96 -14.28
CA VAL A 3 35.75 -5.18 -15.15
C VAL A 3 34.41 -5.08 -14.38
N THR A 4 34.44 -5.09 -13.04
CA THR A 4 33.24 -5.13 -12.19
C THR A 4 32.71 -3.76 -11.74
N GLN A 5 33.34 -2.64 -12.10
CA GLN A 5 32.91 -1.30 -11.65
C GLN A 5 32.13 -0.48 -12.68
N LYS A 6 31.95 -0.95 -13.92
CA LYS A 6 31.39 -0.13 -15.01
C LYS A 6 29.89 -0.28 -15.27
N VAL A 7 29.17 -1.15 -14.53
CA VAL A 7 27.71 -1.35 -14.71
C VAL A 7 26.88 -0.52 -13.71
N ARG A 8 27.50 0.25 -12.81
CA ARG A 8 26.83 1.04 -11.76
C ARG A 8 26.59 2.51 -12.11
N LYS A 9 26.42 2.87 -13.39
CA LYS A 9 26.06 4.24 -13.78
C LYS A 9 24.77 4.29 -14.58
N GLU A 10 23.82 5.02 -13.98
CA GLU A 10 22.63 5.65 -14.57
C GLU A 10 21.53 4.70 -15.06
N VAL A 11 20.81 4.12 -14.10
CA VAL A 11 19.37 3.93 -14.29
C VAL A 11 18.74 5.32 -14.25
N LYS A 12 18.74 6.02 -15.39
CA LYS A 12 17.81 7.12 -15.61
C LYS A 12 16.41 6.57 -15.32
N HIS A 13 15.60 7.33 -14.57
CA HIS A 13 14.23 6.98 -14.25
C HIS A 13 13.45 6.80 -15.58
N LYS A 14 13.47 5.58 -16.11
CA LYS A 14 12.61 5.17 -17.21
C LYS A 14 11.23 5.22 -16.59
N ALA A 15 10.36 6.09 -17.10
CA ALA A 15 8.96 6.14 -16.72
C ALA A 15 8.45 4.70 -16.62
N MET A 16 8.07 4.28 -15.42
CA MET A 16 7.58 2.92 -15.22
C MET A 16 6.34 2.75 -16.10
N SER A 17 6.24 1.60 -16.78
CA SER A 17 5.06 1.33 -17.60
C SER A 17 3.82 1.49 -16.71
N SER A 18 2.89 2.34 -17.14
CA SER A 18 1.64 2.64 -16.40
C SER A 18 0.84 1.38 -16.06
N GLU A 19 1.12 0.27 -16.76
CA GLU A 19 0.51 -1.03 -16.56
C GLU A 19 0.80 -1.63 -15.16
N TYR A 20 1.99 -1.38 -14.60
CA TYR A 20 2.43 -1.98 -13.33
C TYR A 20 2.37 -1.02 -12.14
N VAL A 21 1.69 0.11 -12.29
CA VAL A 21 1.48 1.10 -11.23
C VAL A 21 0.01 1.48 -11.14
N PHE A 22 -0.40 1.92 -9.96
CA PHE A 22 -1.63 2.69 -9.81
C PHE A 22 -1.26 4.16 -9.87
N THR A 23 -1.91 4.90 -10.76
CA THR A 23 -1.62 6.31 -11.00
C THR A 23 -2.26 7.19 -9.92
N ASN A 24 -1.75 8.40 -9.73
CA ASN A 24 -2.24 9.31 -8.68
C ASN A 24 -3.71 9.73 -8.86
N ASP A 25 -4.25 9.65 -10.06
CA ASP A 25 -5.65 9.89 -10.39
C ASP A 25 -6.57 8.67 -10.18
N THR A 26 -6.04 7.56 -9.64
CA THR A 26 -6.84 6.37 -9.29
C THR A 26 -8.03 6.78 -8.40
N PRO A 27 -9.27 6.46 -8.80
CA PRO A 27 -10.45 6.85 -8.04
C PRO A 27 -10.54 6.06 -6.74
N VAL A 28 -10.91 6.76 -5.66
CA VAL A 28 -11.26 6.17 -4.37
C VAL A 28 -12.73 6.48 -4.11
N VAL A 29 -13.52 5.44 -3.90
CA VAL A 29 -14.97 5.55 -3.67
C VAL A 29 -15.27 4.97 -2.30
N GLN A 30 -15.97 5.75 -1.48
CA GLN A 30 -16.43 5.31 -0.17
C GLN A 30 -17.73 4.51 -0.34
N LEU A 31 -17.76 3.29 0.21
CA LEU A 31 -18.99 2.52 0.31
C LEU A 31 -19.93 3.19 1.31
N ASP A 32 -21.11 3.59 0.84
CA ASP A 32 -22.19 4.07 1.71
C ASP A 32 -23.03 2.87 2.18
N ALA A 33 -22.96 2.61 3.48
CA ALA A 33 -23.75 1.58 4.15
C ALA A 33 -24.47 2.13 5.39
N GLU A 34 -24.53 3.45 5.57
CA GLU A 34 -25.05 4.07 6.80
C GLU A 34 -26.54 3.77 6.99
N ILE A 35 -27.35 3.99 5.95
CA ILE A 35 -28.80 3.74 5.98
C ILE A 35 -29.07 2.25 6.25
N ALA A 36 -28.34 1.37 5.56
CA ALA A 36 -28.50 -0.07 5.73
C ALA A 36 -28.13 -0.53 7.15
N PHE A 37 -27.01 -0.04 7.69
CA PHE A 37 -26.55 -0.39 9.03
C PHE A 37 -27.47 0.16 10.13
N ASN A 38 -27.99 1.38 9.96
CA ASN A 38 -28.91 1.99 10.91
C ASN A 38 -30.27 1.29 10.96
N GLY A 39 -30.69 0.66 9.85
CA GLY A 39 -31.92 -0.13 9.77
C GLY A 39 -31.86 -1.48 10.51
N LEU A 40 -30.68 -1.93 10.94
CA LEU A 40 -30.51 -3.18 11.69
C LEU A 40 -30.95 -3.02 13.15
N THR A 41 -31.52 -4.09 13.71
CA THR A 41 -31.73 -4.25 15.16
C THR A 41 -30.40 -4.39 15.89
N ASP A 42 -30.41 -4.24 17.22
CA ASP A 42 -29.18 -4.36 18.03
C ASP A 42 -28.56 -5.77 17.95
N GLU A 43 -29.38 -6.82 17.84
CA GLU A 43 -28.92 -8.20 17.66
C GLU A 43 -28.27 -8.40 16.28
N GLU A 44 -28.88 -7.87 15.22
CA GLU A 44 -28.32 -7.93 13.86
C GLU A 44 -27.02 -7.13 13.73
N LYS A 45 -26.90 -5.98 14.41
CA LYS A 45 -25.65 -5.22 14.49
C LYS A 45 -24.56 -6.01 15.18
N LEU A 46 -24.89 -6.71 16.27
CA LEU A 46 -23.93 -7.56 16.99
C LEU A 46 -23.48 -8.73 16.11
N TYR A 47 -24.41 -9.37 15.40
CA TYR A 47 -24.10 -10.41 14.42
C TYR A 47 -23.18 -9.89 13.31
N ALA A 48 -23.54 -8.77 12.68
CA ALA A 48 -22.75 -8.16 11.62
C ALA A 48 -21.35 -7.75 12.10
N HIS A 49 -21.21 -7.28 13.34
CA HIS A 49 -19.92 -6.94 13.95
C HIS A 49 -18.99 -8.15 14.04
N TYR A 50 -19.47 -9.26 14.61
CA TYR A 50 -18.64 -10.45 14.78
C TYR A 50 -18.36 -11.15 13.45
N LEU A 51 -19.34 -11.19 12.54
CA LEU A 51 -19.14 -11.70 11.19
C LEU A 51 -18.06 -10.90 10.45
N SER A 52 -18.15 -9.56 10.49
CA SER A 52 -17.17 -8.68 9.85
C SER A 52 -15.78 -8.88 10.44
N LYS A 53 -15.65 -9.00 11.77
CA LYS A 53 -14.38 -9.33 12.42
C LYS A 53 -13.79 -10.63 11.89
N SER A 54 -14.59 -11.69 11.82
CA SER A 54 -14.15 -12.98 11.29
C SER A 54 -13.68 -12.88 9.83
N CYS A 55 -14.40 -12.14 8.98
CA CYS A 55 -14.00 -11.89 7.60
C CYS A 55 -12.64 -11.16 7.50
N TRP A 56 -12.43 -10.10 8.30
CA TRP A 56 -11.16 -9.35 8.31
C TRP A 56 -9.98 -10.16 8.85
N PHE A 57 -10.19 -11.04 9.84
CA PHE A 57 -9.14 -11.96 10.26
C PHE A 57 -8.84 -13.00 9.17
N GLY A 58 -9.87 -13.51 8.50
CA GLY A 58 -9.73 -14.45 7.40
C GLY A 58 -8.99 -13.88 6.19
N SER A 59 -9.16 -12.58 5.89
CA SER A 59 -8.52 -11.94 4.73
C SER A 59 -7.00 -11.91 4.81
N ILE A 60 -6.41 -12.01 6.00
CA ILE A 60 -4.95 -12.09 6.19
C ILE A 60 -4.38 -13.32 5.47
N VAL A 61 -5.15 -14.41 5.35
CA VAL A 61 -4.73 -15.60 4.58
C VAL A 61 -4.46 -15.26 3.12
N CYS A 62 -5.23 -14.34 2.53
CA CYS A 62 -5.05 -13.91 1.14
C CYS A 62 -3.65 -13.35 0.90
N LEU A 63 -3.03 -12.67 1.88
CA LEU A 63 -1.65 -12.18 1.73
C LEU A 63 -0.67 -13.34 1.43
N PHE A 64 -0.83 -14.47 2.12
CA PHE A 64 0.00 -15.66 1.90
C PHE A 64 -0.33 -16.39 0.60
N GLN A 65 -1.55 -16.23 0.09
CA GLN A 65 -2.00 -16.82 -1.17
C GLN A 65 -1.64 -15.97 -2.39
N THR A 66 -1.39 -14.67 -2.22
CA THR A 66 -1.06 -13.74 -3.31
C THR A 66 0.41 -13.81 -3.72
N SER A 67 1.35 -13.59 -2.79
CA SER A 67 2.78 -13.64 -3.10
C SER A 67 3.65 -13.86 -1.85
N PRO A 68 4.87 -14.42 -1.98
CA PRO A 68 5.76 -14.63 -0.84
C PRO A 68 6.09 -13.36 -0.06
N GLU A 69 6.16 -12.21 -0.74
CA GLU A 69 6.49 -10.93 -0.13
C GLU A 69 5.29 -10.18 0.48
N SER A 70 4.05 -10.49 0.07
CA SER A 70 2.85 -9.77 0.53
C SER A 70 2.70 -9.73 2.06
N PRO A 71 2.91 -10.84 2.81
CA PRO A 71 2.84 -10.80 4.28
C PRO A 71 3.86 -9.84 4.91
N LEU A 72 5.07 -9.74 4.34
CA LEU A 72 6.11 -8.84 4.84
C LEU A 72 5.81 -7.38 4.51
N ILE A 73 5.31 -7.12 3.30
CA ILE A 73 4.85 -5.79 2.87
C ILE A 73 3.73 -5.29 3.79
N PHE A 74 2.72 -6.14 4.07
CA PHE A 74 1.65 -5.82 5.00
C PHE A 74 2.17 -5.50 6.40
N THR A 75 3.08 -6.34 6.92
CA THR A 75 3.67 -6.15 8.25
C THR A 75 4.44 -4.84 8.34
N LEU A 76 5.22 -4.50 7.31
CA LEU A 76 5.96 -3.24 7.24
C LEU A 76 5.01 -2.05 7.33
N PHE A 77 3.98 -2.00 6.47
CA PHE A 77 3.03 -0.89 6.48
C PHE A 77 2.23 -0.83 7.75
N ARG A 78 1.83 -1.96 8.32
CA ARG A 78 1.08 -1.94 9.56
C ARG A 78 1.87 -1.33 10.71
N ARG A 79 3.19 -1.57 10.76
CA ARG A 79 4.11 -0.94 11.74
C ARG A 79 4.23 0.56 11.52
N LEU A 80 4.50 0.99 10.28
CA LEU A 80 4.63 2.41 9.92
C LEU A 80 3.43 3.24 10.42
N PHE A 81 2.21 2.79 10.09
CA PHE A 81 0.98 3.51 10.46
C PHE A 81 0.44 3.13 11.86
N ALA A 82 1.12 2.26 12.62
CA ALA A 82 0.79 2.03 14.02
C ALA A 82 1.51 3.02 14.94
N GLU A 83 2.72 3.42 14.57
CA GLU A 83 3.60 4.24 15.40
C GLU A 83 3.43 5.74 15.13
N GLN A 84 3.04 6.09 13.91
CA GLN A 84 2.94 7.48 13.45
C GLN A 84 1.64 7.70 12.67
N SER A 85 1.10 8.92 12.78
CA SER A 85 -0.01 9.38 11.94
C SER A 85 0.43 9.56 10.49
N VAL A 86 -0.56 9.63 9.58
CA VAL A 86 -0.32 9.85 8.15
C VAL A 86 0.39 11.19 7.92
N GLU A 87 0.04 12.21 8.70
CA GLU A 87 0.62 13.55 8.66
C GLU A 87 2.08 13.56 9.12
N GLU A 88 2.40 12.88 10.22
CA GLU A 88 3.77 12.75 10.71
C GLU A 88 4.66 12.00 9.71
N LEU A 89 4.15 10.90 9.14
CA LEU A 89 4.85 10.16 8.10
C LEU A 89 5.07 11.01 6.85
N LYS A 90 4.13 11.89 6.48
CA LYS A 90 4.31 12.83 5.37
C LYS A 90 5.47 13.79 5.65
N VAL A 91 5.51 14.38 6.84
CA VAL A 91 6.58 15.28 7.25
C VAL A 91 7.94 14.57 7.23
N LEU A 92 8.00 13.33 7.73
CA LEU A 92 9.20 12.51 7.69
C LEU A 92 9.65 12.20 6.24
N ALA A 93 8.72 11.78 5.38
CA ALA A 93 9.00 11.47 3.98
C ALA A 93 9.56 12.69 3.22
N GLN A 94 9.03 13.89 3.48
CA GLN A 94 9.49 15.12 2.85
C GLN A 94 10.85 15.58 3.41
N SER A 95 11.06 15.48 4.72
CA SER A 95 12.28 15.97 5.37
C SER A 95 13.49 15.06 5.17
N VAL A 96 13.31 13.73 5.23
CA VAL A 96 14.42 12.76 5.19
C VAL A 96 14.61 12.17 3.81
N ALA A 97 13.52 11.75 3.17
CA ALA A 97 13.55 11.05 1.89
C ALA A 97 13.28 11.96 0.69
N GLN A 98 13.05 13.26 0.93
CA GLN A 98 12.84 14.29 -0.10
C GLN A 98 11.71 13.91 -1.08
N PHE A 99 10.61 13.41 -0.53
CA PHE A 99 9.41 13.14 -1.33
C PHE A 99 8.78 14.45 -1.79
N GLU A 100 8.42 14.52 -3.07
CA GLU A 100 7.47 15.50 -3.59
C GLU A 100 6.03 15.13 -3.17
N ASP A 101 5.09 16.07 -3.24
CA ASP A 101 3.69 15.81 -2.90
C ASP A 101 3.08 14.69 -3.78
N ASN A 102 3.46 14.64 -5.05
CA ASN A 102 3.03 13.58 -5.97
C ASN A 102 3.60 12.21 -5.60
N GLU A 103 4.83 12.16 -5.10
CA GLU A 103 5.47 10.92 -4.65
C GLU A 103 4.86 10.40 -3.35
N TRP A 104 4.52 11.31 -2.42
CA TRP A 104 3.75 10.97 -1.23
C TRP A 104 2.37 10.41 -1.59
N ARG A 105 1.67 11.06 -2.53
CA ARG A 105 0.39 10.56 -3.04
C ARG A 105 0.55 9.18 -3.70
N ALA A 106 1.60 8.96 -4.48
CA ALA A 106 1.87 7.68 -5.13
C ALA A 106 2.08 6.55 -4.12
N LEU A 107 2.78 6.82 -3.00
CA LEU A 107 2.89 5.88 -1.90
C LEU A 107 1.51 5.54 -1.32
N LEU A 108 0.69 6.55 -0.99
CA LEU A 108 -0.65 6.31 -0.44
C LEU A 108 -1.56 5.53 -1.41
N VAL A 109 -1.48 5.81 -2.70
CA VAL A 109 -2.21 5.08 -3.74
C VAL A 109 -1.76 3.62 -3.81
N TYR A 110 -0.44 3.36 -3.80
CA TYR A 110 0.09 2.00 -3.76
C TYR A 110 -0.38 1.23 -2.52
N LEU A 111 -0.34 1.86 -1.34
CA LEU A 111 -0.78 1.27 -0.09
C LEU A 111 -2.27 0.94 -0.11
N SER A 112 -3.08 1.88 -0.60
CA SER A 112 -4.53 1.71 -0.72
C SER A 112 -4.86 0.55 -1.66
N ALA A 113 -4.18 0.46 -2.80
CA ALA A 113 -4.32 -0.64 -3.74
C ALA A 113 -3.86 -1.98 -3.12
N PHE A 114 -2.72 -2.00 -2.43
CA PHE A 114 -2.21 -3.19 -1.75
C PHE A 114 -3.20 -3.74 -0.73
N LEU A 115 -3.75 -2.87 0.13
CA LEU A 115 -4.75 -3.26 1.13
C LEU A 115 -6.06 -3.71 0.48
N SER A 116 -6.50 -3.04 -0.59
CA SER A 116 -7.75 -3.40 -1.30
C SER A 116 -7.66 -4.75 -2.00
N ASN A 117 -6.47 -5.15 -2.46
CA ASN A 117 -6.24 -6.42 -3.14
C ASN A 117 -5.72 -7.53 -2.19
N MET A 118 -5.44 -7.21 -0.92
CA MET A 118 -4.75 -8.10 0.02
C MET A 118 -3.47 -8.71 -0.58
N GLY A 119 -2.65 -7.86 -1.21
CA GLY A 119 -1.39 -8.23 -1.81
C GLY A 119 -0.96 -7.30 -2.94
N ASN A 120 0.22 -7.55 -3.50
CA ASN A 120 0.84 -6.70 -4.54
C ASN A 120 0.52 -7.14 -5.98
N TYR A 121 -0.61 -7.82 -6.18
CA TYR A 121 -1.16 -8.19 -7.49
C TYR A 121 -2.59 -7.70 -7.60
N ARG A 122 -2.99 -7.25 -8.79
CA ARG A 122 -4.37 -6.82 -9.05
C ARG A 122 -5.29 -8.04 -8.98
N SER A 123 -6.32 -7.97 -8.15
CA SER A 123 -7.38 -8.98 -8.06
C SER A 123 -8.14 -9.17 -9.38
N PHE A 124 -8.17 -8.13 -10.21
CA PHE A 124 -8.64 -8.20 -11.59
C PHE A 124 -7.45 -8.08 -12.56
N GLY A 125 -7.11 -9.18 -13.22
CA GLY A 125 -6.08 -9.23 -14.25
C GLY A 125 -4.73 -9.78 -13.81
N ASP A 126 -4.59 -10.20 -12.54
CA ASP A 126 -3.45 -10.95 -11.98
C ASP A 126 -2.07 -10.37 -12.32
N SER A 127 -2.00 -9.06 -12.50
CA SER A 127 -0.76 -8.36 -12.81
C SER A 127 -0.15 -7.75 -11.55
N LYS A 128 1.16 -7.90 -11.41
CA LYS A 128 1.91 -7.30 -10.31
C LYS A 128 1.85 -5.79 -10.41
N PHE A 129 1.76 -5.10 -9.28
CA PHE A 129 1.97 -3.65 -9.24
C PHE A 129 3.00 -3.27 -8.18
N ILE A 130 3.67 -2.16 -8.41
CA ILE A 130 4.75 -1.63 -7.57
C ILE A 130 4.48 -0.18 -7.20
N PRO A 131 5.12 0.36 -6.14
CA PRO A 131 5.01 1.77 -5.82
C PRO A 131 5.53 2.63 -6.97
N ASP A 132 4.79 3.69 -7.33
CA ASP A 132 5.27 4.68 -8.30
C ASP A 132 6.24 5.67 -7.64
N LEU A 133 7.34 5.12 -7.12
CA LEU A 133 8.34 5.81 -6.32
C LEU A 133 9.70 5.14 -6.52
N SER A 134 10.78 5.94 -6.50
CA SER A 134 12.12 5.36 -6.56
C SER A 134 12.43 4.48 -5.34
N ALA A 135 13.04 3.31 -5.57
CA ALA A 135 13.42 2.39 -4.50
C ALA A 135 14.35 3.03 -3.45
N ASN A 136 15.25 3.93 -3.88
CA ASN A 136 16.16 4.63 -2.98
C ASN A 136 15.41 5.58 -2.01
N LYS A 137 14.41 6.31 -2.52
CA LYS A 137 13.56 7.16 -1.67
C LYS A 137 12.73 6.32 -0.71
N MET A 138 12.18 5.20 -1.17
CA MET A 138 11.44 4.27 -0.30
C MET A 138 12.33 3.69 0.81
N ASP A 139 13.54 3.24 0.48
CA ASP A 139 14.49 2.71 1.48
C ASP A 139 14.90 3.79 2.50
N ALA A 140 15.18 5.02 2.04
CA ALA A 140 15.48 6.14 2.92
C ALA A 140 14.31 6.46 3.86
N PHE A 141 13.08 6.45 3.36
CA PHE A 141 11.88 6.67 4.17
C PHE A 141 11.72 5.58 5.24
N VAL A 142 11.72 4.31 4.84
CA VAL A 142 11.48 3.15 5.74
C VAL A 142 12.57 3.01 6.82
N ARG A 143 13.81 3.41 6.55
CA ARG A 143 14.90 3.33 7.55
C ARG A 143 14.82 4.39 8.63
N ASN A 144 14.09 5.48 8.39
CA ASN A 144 14.03 6.63 9.28
C ASN A 144 12.64 6.82 9.90
N SER A 145 11.67 6.01 9.48
CA SER A 145 10.33 5.92 10.05
C SER A 145 10.30 5.04 11.29
#